data_AF-A0A8J3HHI9-F1
#
_entry.id   AF-A0A8J3HHI9-F1
#
_cell.length_a   1.000
_cell.length_b   1.000
_cell.length_c   1.000
_cell.angle_alpha   90.00
_cell.angle_beta   90.00
_cell.angle_gamma   90.00
#
_symmetry.space_group_name_H-M   'P 1'
#
loop_
_entity.id
_entity.type
_entity.pdbx_description
1 polymer ?
#
loop_
_entity_poly.entity_id
_entity_poly.type
_entity_poly.pdbx_seq_one_letter_code
_entity_poly.pdbx_strand_id
1 'polypeptide(L)'
;MLDDLIGYWDPAAAVASSAQLPFDNPGGTFHHLGAPETYLRGRWDERNRLNVPGPFYCGDTDTCWTGRIYAPRHVLYDDDGQEFVYRQPVDHAQLHAVLSAAVAEVCSGYAADGDDHWTPSSVREWWCDRRFVLDWINQASRNADEPDLLAGLTDYARHIATDLETYLRCYSFWLDNRRPPQPDDRLPAIR
;
A
#
# COMPACT_ATOMS: atom_id res chain seq x y z
N MET A 1 -20.12 -21.07 -4.40
CA MET A 1 -20.14 -19.78 -3.70
C MET A 1 -18.79 -19.15 -3.96
N LEU A 2 -18.74 -18.25 -4.95
CA LEU A 2 -17.56 -17.50 -5.38
C LEU A 2 -17.54 -16.18 -4.59
N ASP A 3 -17.59 -16.29 -3.27
CA ASP A 3 -17.47 -15.12 -2.40
C ASP A 3 -15.99 -14.96 -2.09
N ASP A 4 -15.46 -13.80 -2.46
CA ASP A 4 -14.17 -13.23 -2.03
C ASP A 4 -12.89 -13.92 -2.50
N LEU A 5 -12.67 -14.00 -3.82
CA LEU A 5 -11.29 -13.84 -4.28
C LEU A 5 -10.85 -12.43 -3.86
N ILE A 6 -10.00 -12.32 -2.84
CA ILE A 6 -9.24 -11.10 -2.55
C ILE A 6 -8.44 -10.79 -3.82
N GLY A 7 -9.02 -9.98 -4.68
CA GLY A 7 -8.51 -9.59 -5.99
C GLY A 7 -7.99 -8.17 -5.96
N TYR A 8 -7.25 -7.80 -7.00
CA TYR A 8 -6.91 -6.41 -7.24
C TYR A 8 -8.18 -5.62 -7.58
N TRP A 9 -8.40 -4.51 -6.89
CA TRP A 9 -9.43 -3.51 -7.17
C TRP A 9 -8.75 -2.26 -7.70
N ASP A 10 -9.13 -1.83 -8.89
CA ASP A 10 -8.59 -0.61 -9.53
C ASP A 10 -9.10 0.64 -8.80
N PRO A 11 -8.23 1.39 -8.08
CA PRO A 11 -8.65 2.53 -7.29
C PRO A 11 -8.70 3.82 -8.12
N ALA A 12 -8.28 3.84 -9.39
CA ALA A 12 -8.00 5.07 -10.12
C ALA A 12 -9.22 6.01 -10.19
N ALA A 13 -10.40 5.47 -10.50
CA ALA A 13 -11.64 6.26 -10.53
C ALA A 13 -12.02 6.78 -9.13
N ALA A 14 -11.81 5.97 -8.09
CA ALA A 14 -12.12 6.36 -6.73
C ALA A 14 -11.17 7.46 -6.23
N VAL A 15 -9.87 7.37 -6.53
CA VAL A 15 -8.86 8.40 -6.28
C VAL A 15 -9.25 9.70 -6.98
N ALA A 16 -9.57 9.67 -8.29
CA ALA A 16 -9.95 10.88 -9.03
C ALA A 16 -11.18 11.59 -8.44
N SER A 17 -12.05 10.86 -7.73
CA SER A 17 -13.26 11.40 -7.09
C SER A 17 -13.11 11.70 -5.60
N SER A 18 -11.93 11.51 -5.00
CA SER A 18 -11.76 11.51 -3.53
C SER A 18 -11.73 12.89 -2.90
N ALA A 19 -11.70 13.97 -3.69
CA ALA A 19 -11.40 15.31 -3.19
C ALA A 19 -12.38 15.83 -2.14
N GLN A 20 -13.61 15.32 -2.14
CA GLN A 20 -14.68 15.67 -1.19
C GLN A 20 -14.86 14.64 -0.07
N LEU A 21 -13.99 13.63 0.04
CA LEU A 21 -14.03 12.72 1.18
C LEU A 21 -13.58 13.46 2.44
N PRO A 22 -14.21 13.18 3.59
CA PRO A 22 -13.87 13.85 4.85
C PRO A 22 -12.45 13.48 5.30
N PHE A 23 -11.76 14.42 5.93
CA PHE A 23 -10.47 14.23 6.57
C PHE A 23 -10.57 14.69 8.02
N ASP A 24 -10.47 13.74 8.95
CA ASP A 24 -10.49 13.99 10.38
C ASP A 24 -9.07 14.26 10.87
N ASN A 25 -8.66 15.53 10.87
CA ASN A 25 -7.42 15.93 11.50
C ASN A 25 -7.58 15.90 13.05
N PRO A 26 -6.82 15.07 13.78
CA PRO A 26 -6.83 15.06 15.24
C PRO A 26 -6.23 16.37 15.79
N GLY A 27 -7.06 17.41 15.86
CA GLY A 27 -6.64 18.77 16.20
C GLY A 27 -7.67 19.86 15.87
N GLY A 28 -8.68 19.55 15.04
CA GLY A 28 -9.87 20.38 14.88
C GLY A 28 -9.81 21.31 13.68
N THR A 29 -10.35 20.84 12.55
CA THR A 29 -11.49 21.36 11.77
C THR A 29 -11.81 20.26 10.76
N PHE A 30 -13.08 19.97 10.46
CA PHE A 30 -13.41 19.03 9.39
C PHE A 30 -12.91 19.60 8.06
N HIS A 31 -11.98 18.89 7.43
CA HIS A 31 -11.51 19.20 6.09
C HIS A 31 -11.98 18.10 5.13
N HIS A 32 -11.86 18.36 3.83
CA HIS A 32 -11.88 17.30 2.84
C HIS A 32 -10.45 16.97 2.45
N LEU A 33 -10.21 15.79 1.86
CA LEU A 33 -8.88 15.39 1.41
C LEU A 33 -8.25 16.39 0.42
N GLY A 34 -9.06 17.11 -0.36
CA GLY A 34 -8.55 18.02 -1.39
C GLY A 34 -8.15 17.28 -2.67
N ALA A 35 -7.64 18.01 -3.64
CA ALA A 35 -7.34 17.43 -4.95
C ALA A 35 -6.14 16.46 -4.86
N PRO A 36 -6.26 15.18 -5.29
CA PRO A 36 -5.21 14.18 -5.10
C PRO A 36 -3.82 14.59 -5.60
N GLU A 37 -3.74 15.34 -6.69
CA GLU A 37 -2.49 15.87 -7.26
C GLU A 37 -1.74 16.85 -6.34
N THR A 38 -2.35 17.30 -5.25
CA THR A 38 -1.69 18.16 -4.27
C THR A 38 -0.89 17.39 -3.22
N TYR A 39 -1.22 16.12 -2.96
CA TYR A 39 -0.61 15.31 -1.89
C TYR A 39 -0.09 13.93 -2.37
N LEU A 40 -0.50 13.45 -3.55
CA LEU A 40 0.05 12.24 -4.17
C LEU A 40 1.19 12.61 -5.14
N ARG A 41 2.38 12.90 -4.59
CA ARG A 41 3.53 13.41 -5.36
C ARG A 41 4.81 12.59 -5.20
N GLY A 42 4.70 11.41 -4.58
CA GLY A 42 5.80 10.45 -4.46
C GLY A 42 6.41 10.12 -5.81
N ARG A 43 7.72 9.89 -5.82
CA ARG A 43 8.49 9.64 -7.03
C ARG A 43 8.89 8.17 -7.08
N TRP A 44 8.61 7.51 -8.20
CA TRP A 44 8.88 6.08 -8.37
C TRP A 44 10.33 5.67 -8.10
N ASP A 45 11.30 6.49 -8.51
CA ASP A 45 12.73 6.23 -8.31
C ASP A 45 13.16 6.31 -6.84
N GLU A 46 12.34 6.93 -5.99
CA GLU A 46 12.55 7.07 -4.54
C GLU A 46 11.75 6.05 -3.73
N ARG A 47 10.98 5.16 -4.39
CA ARG A 47 10.08 4.23 -3.69
C ARG A 47 10.82 3.39 -2.66
N ASN A 48 10.24 3.29 -1.46
CA ASN A 48 10.72 2.38 -0.43
C ASN A 48 10.63 0.93 -0.95
N ARG A 49 11.70 0.16 -0.78
CA ARG A 49 11.74 -1.25 -1.24
C ARG A 49 10.76 -2.14 -0.49
N LEU A 50 10.35 -1.74 0.72
CA LEU A 50 9.38 -2.44 1.56
C LEU A 50 7.93 -2.23 1.09
N ASN A 51 7.66 -1.34 0.13
CA ASN A 51 6.33 -1.24 -0.47
C ASN A 51 5.93 -2.59 -1.10
N VAL A 52 4.72 -3.04 -0.82
CA VAL A 52 4.10 -4.15 -1.55
C VAL A 52 3.69 -3.66 -2.94
N PRO A 53 4.01 -4.39 -4.02
CA PRO A 53 3.62 -3.99 -5.37
C PRO A 53 2.11 -3.73 -5.51
N GLY A 54 1.76 -2.62 -6.12
CA GLY A 54 0.37 -2.17 -6.25
C GLY A 54 0.29 -0.70 -6.66
N PRO A 55 -0.93 -0.14 -6.69
CA PRO A 55 -1.18 1.23 -7.14
C PRO A 55 -0.54 2.25 -6.20
N PHE A 56 -0.55 1.99 -4.89
CA PHE A 56 0.01 2.91 -3.91
C PHE A 56 1.44 2.53 -3.52
N TYR A 57 2.29 3.55 -3.35
CA TYR A 57 3.60 3.40 -2.75
C TYR A 57 4.01 4.71 -2.08
N CYS A 58 4.99 4.62 -1.19
CA CYS A 58 5.68 5.79 -0.63
C CYS A 58 7.10 5.89 -1.22
N GLY A 59 7.47 7.10 -1.63
CA GLY A 59 8.84 7.52 -1.97
C GLY A 59 9.58 8.05 -0.74
N ASP A 60 10.18 9.24 -0.87
CA ASP A 60 10.73 10.02 0.24
C ASP A 60 9.60 10.70 1.02
N THR A 61 9.36 10.27 2.25
CA THR A 61 8.34 10.80 3.17
C THR A 61 9.00 11.56 4.32
N ASP A 62 8.19 12.30 5.10
CA ASP A 62 8.63 12.76 6.41
C ASP A 62 8.88 11.59 7.39
N THR A 63 9.40 11.93 8.56
CA THR A 63 9.66 10.99 9.68
C THR A 63 8.78 11.30 10.88
N CYS A 64 7.65 11.96 10.67
CA CYS A 64 6.70 12.35 11.71
C CYS A 64 5.78 11.20 12.14
N TRP A 65 5.84 10.05 11.43
CA TRP A 65 5.15 8.80 11.78
C TRP A 65 3.63 8.98 11.87
N THR A 66 3.05 9.69 10.89
CA THR A 66 1.63 10.04 10.92
C THR A 66 0.77 9.00 10.21
N GLY A 67 1.30 8.26 9.24
CA GLY A 67 0.53 7.38 8.38
C GLY A 67 -0.23 6.27 9.13
N ARG A 68 0.36 5.68 10.17
CA ARG A 68 -0.32 4.65 11.00
C ARG A 68 -1.45 5.20 11.85
N ILE A 69 -1.51 6.50 12.12
CA ILE A 69 -2.65 7.11 12.81
C ILE A 69 -3.93 6.92 11.98
N TYR A 70 -3.81 7.02 10.66
CA TYR A 70 -4.93 6.94 9.71
C TYR A 70 -5.08 5.57 9.07
N ALA A 71 -3.97 4.88 8.78
CA ALA A 71 -3.94 3.65 7.99
C ALA A 71 -3.08 2.53 8.63
N PRO A 72 -3.32 2.14 9.90
CA PRO A 72 -2.44 1.17 10.61
C PRO A 72 -2.41 -0.23 9.97
N ARG A 73 -3.43 -0.56 9.17
CA ARG A 73 -3.56 -1.82 8.41
C ARG A 73 -2.91 -1.78 7.01
N HIS A 74 -2.30 -0.66 6.64
CA HIS A 74 -1.73 -0.43 5.32
C HIS A 74 -0.32 0.17 5.36
N VAL A 75 0.00 0.95 6.39
CA VAL A 75 1.24 1.71 6.51
C VAL A 75 2.12 1.18 7.63
N LEU A 76 3.43 1.14 7.37
CA LEU A 76 4.49 0.89 8.34
C LEU A 76 5.63 1.88 8.13
N TYR A 77 6.59 1.89 9.04
CA TYR A 77 7.78 2.74 8.99
C TYR A 77 9.03 1.86 8.88
N ASP A 78 10.00 2.28 8.09
CA ASP A 78 11.31 1.64 8.05
C ASP A 78 12.24 2.14 9.18
N ASP A 79 13.50 1.71 9.14
CA ASP A 79 14.49 2.03 10.18
C ASP A 79 14.84 3.53 10.23
N ASP A 80 14.63 4.27 9.14
CA ASP A 80 14.84 5.72 9.04
C ASP A 80 13.55 6.50 9.34
N GLY A 81 12.45 5.81 9.64
CA GLY A 81 11.16 6.40 9.90
C GLY A 81 10.36 6.77 8.65
N GLN A 82 10.80 6.32 7.47
CA GLN A 82 10.12 6.53 6.20
C GLN A 82 8.88 5.62 6.13
N GLU A 83 7.76 6.16 5.67
CA GLU A 83 6.53 5.41 5.55
C GLU A 83 6.57 4.50 4.31
N PHE A 84 5.85 3.38 4.35
CA PHE A 84 5.63 2.53 3.18
C PHE A 84 4.29 1.78 3.26
N VAL A 85 3.74 1.44 2.10
CA VAL A 85 2.48 0.71 1.96
C VAL A 85 2.76 -0.79 1.94
N TYR A 86 2.49 -1.47 3.05
CA TYR A 86 2.69 -2.91 3.20
C TYR A 86 1.47 -3.75 2.80
N ARG A 87 0.30 -3.12 2.66
CA ARG A 87 -0.92 -3.76 2.15
C ARG A 87 -1.73 -2.76 1.35
N GLN A 88 -2.09 -3.16 0.14
CA GLN A 88 -2.84 -2.31 -0.79
C GLN A 88 -4.33 -2.24 -0.40
N PRO A 89 -4.99 -1.08 -0.56
CA PRO A 89 -6.42 -0.96 -0.29
C PRO A 89 -7.22 -1.73 -1.34
N VAL A 90 -8.21 -2.51 -0.90
CA VAL A 90 -9.07 -3.32 -1.80
C VAL A 90 -10.53 -2.86 -1.84
N ASP A 91 -10.85 -1.79 -1.12
CA ASP A 91 -12.18 -1.18 -1.09
C ASP A 91 -12.10 0.33 -0.79
N HIS A 92 -13.25 1.01 -0.87
CA HIS A 92 -13.34 2.45 -0.64
C HIS A 92 -12.96 2.90 0.78
N ALA A 93 -13.23 2.10 1.81
CA ALA A 93 -12.92 2.47 3.19
C ALA A 93 -11.41 2.37 3.45
N GLN A 94 -10.78 1.32 2.93
CA GLN A 94 -9.33 1.15 2.96
C GLN A 94 -8.62 2.23 2.15
N LEU A 95 -9.15 2.55 0.96
CA LEU A 95 -8.63 3.65 0.14
C LEU A 95 -8.66 4.96 0.93
N HIS A 96 -9.80 5.28 1.54
CA HIS A 96 -9.95 6.49 2.32
C HIS A 96 -8.93 6.58 3.47
N ALA A 97 -8.64 5.47 4.14
CA ALA A 97 -7.58 5.40 5.15
C ALA A 97 -6.20 5.74 4.57
N VAL A 98 -5.80 5.11 3.45
CA VAL A 98 -4.50 5.37 2.79
C VAL A 98 -4.40 6.81 2.29
N LEU A 99 -5.46 7.36 1.70
CA LEU A 99 -5.47 8.77 1.28
C LEU A 99 -5.42 9.74 2.45
N SER A 100 -6.03 9.39 3.59
CA SER A 100 -5.94 10.20 4.80
C SER A 100 -4.50 10.22 5.36
N ALA A 101 -3.80 9.08 5.30
CA ALA A 101 -2.37 9.03 5.62
C ALA A 101 -1.56 9.93 4.68
N ALA A 102 -1.81 9.86 3.37
CA ALA A 102 -1.14 10.68 2.38
C ALA A 102 -1.37 12.19 2.55
N VAL A 103 -2.57 12.61 2.99
CA VAL A 103 -2.87 14.02 3.30
C VAL A 103 -2.17 14.50 4.57
N ALA A 104 -1.99 13.62 5.55
CA ALA A 104 -1.33 13.95 6.81
C ALA A 104 0.20 14.04 6.71
N GLU A 105 0.78 13.34 5.73
CA GLU A 105 2.21 13.31 5.45
C GLU A 105 2.65 14.63 4.78
N VAL A 106 3.59 15.34 5.39
CA VAL A 106 3.87 16.75 5.07
C VAL A 106 4.70 16.91 3.78
N CYS A 107 5.48 15.89 3.41
CA CYS A 107 6.34 15.91 2.21
C CYS A 107 5.62 15.45 0.93
N SER A 108 4.38 14.97 1.02
CA SER A 108 3.62 14.42 -0.12
C SER A 108 4.32 13.24 -0.82
N GLY A 109 5.03 12.41 -0.07
CA GLY A 109 5.81 11.27 -0.53
C GLY A 109 4.98 10.06 -0.96
N TYR A 110 3.67 10.05 -0.70
CA TYR A 110 2.76 9.04 -1.21
C TYR A 110 2.49 9.23 -2.72
N ALA A 111 2.24 8.14 -3.42
CA ALA A 111 1.80 8.14 -4.81
C ALA A 111 0.76 7.06 -5.07
N ALA A 112 0.01 7.19 -6.16
CA ALA A 112 -1.03 6.26 -6.60
C ALA A 112 -0.88 5.84 -8.07
N ASP A 113 0.28 6.11 -8.68
CA ASP A 113 0.60 5.79 -10.07
C ASP A 113 1.41 4.49 -10.22
N GLY A 114 1.45 3.64 -9.19
CA GLY A 114 2.22 2.39 -9.21
C GLY A 114 1.81 1.43 -10.34
N ASP A 115 0.55 1.51 -10.78
CA ASP A 115 -0.01 0.76 -11.91
C ASP A 115 0.60 1.13 -13.28
N ASP A 116 1.29 2.27 -13.36
CA ASP A 116 2.01 2.72 -14.55
C ASP A 116 3.48 2.27 -14.53
N HIS A 117 4.02 1.90 -13.37
CA HIS A 117 5.43 1.58 -13.20
C HIS A 117 5.72 0.09 -12.94
N TRP A 118 4.85 -0.58 -12.18
CA TRP A 118 4.99 -2.02 -11.94
C TRP A 118 4.77 -2.77 -13.25
N THR A 119 5.65 -3.74 -13.50
CA THR A 119 5.48 -4.75 -14.54
C THR A 119 5.30 -6.12 -13.90
N PRO A 120 4.64 -7.09 -14.57
CA PRO A 120 4.58 -8.47 -14.07
C PRO A 120 5.96 -9.05 -13.75
N SER A 121 6.99 -8.69 -14.51
CA SER A 121 8.37 -9.10 -14.25
C SER A 121 8.90 -8.54 -12.94
N SER A 122 8.75 -7.22 -12.70
CA SER A 122 9.18 -6.62 -11.43
C SER A 122 8.38 -7.09 -10.22
N VAL A 123 7.09 -7.43 -10.38
CA VAL A 123 6.27 -8.05 -9.32
C VAL A 123 6.83 -9.43 -8.97
N ARG A 124 7.20 -10.24 -9.97
CA ARG A 124 7.85 -11.54 -9.75
C ARG A 124 9.20 -11.40 -9.06
N GLU A 125 10.01 -10.44 -9.49
CA GLU A 125 11.31 -10.16 -8.86
C GLU A 125 11.15 -9.81 -7.38
N TRP A 126 10.23 -8.90 -7.06
CA TRP A 126 9.91 -8.55 -5.67
C TRP A 126 9.44 -9.77 -4.89
N TRP A 127 8.52 -10.57 -5.44
CA TRP A 127 8.02 -11.78 -4.77
C TRP A 127 9.14 -12.80 -4.52
N CYS A 128 10.02 -13.03 -5.49
CA CYS A 128 11.14 -13.96 -5.35
C CYS A 128 12.18 -13.47 -4.33
N ASP A 129 12.37 -12.16 -4.22
CA ASP A 129 13.31 -11.54 -3.28
C ASP A 129 12.72 -11.26 -1.89
N ARG A 130 11.40 -11.44 -1.67
CA ARG A 130 10.66 -11.08 -0.43
C ARG A 130 11.25 -11.56 0.90
N ARG A 131 12.23 -12.47 0.88
CA ARG A 131 13.04 -12.80 2.06
C ARG A 131 13.69 -11.57 2.68
N PHE A 132 14.13 -10.58 1.89
CA PHE A 132 14.69 -9.35 2.46
C PHE A 132 13.66 -8.63 3.35
N VAL A 133 12.38 -8.62 2.98
CA VAL A 133 11.29 -8.05 3.79
C VAL A 133 11.10 -8.86 5.07
N LEU A 134 11.07 -10.19 4.98
CA LEU A 134 10.91 -11.04 6.16
C LEU A 134 12.09 -10.90 7.14
N ASP A 135 13.31 -10.79 6.62
CA ASP A 135 14.50 -10.56 7.43
C ASP A 135 14.46 -9.19 8.10
N TRP A 136 14.03 -8.15 7.38
CA TRP A 136 13.79 -6.83 7.94
C TRP A 136 12.71 -6.87 9.03
N ILE A 137 11.53 -7.48 8.79
CA ILE A 137 10.45 -7.62 9.79
C ILE A 137 10.97 -8.31 11.06
N ASN A 138 11.75 -9.39 10.91
CA ASN A 138 12.31 -10.12 12.04
C ASN A 138 13.25 -9.25 12.88
N GLN A 139 14.06 -8.40 12.23
CA GLN A 139 14.94 -7.47 12.92
C GLN A 139 14.16 -6.34 13.60
N ALA A 140 13.25 -5.70 12.87
CA ALA A 140 12.39 -4.63 13.39
C ALA A 140 11.56 -5.10 14.58
N SER A 141 11.01 -6.32 14.53
CA SER A 141 10.19 -6.89 15.62
C SER A 141 10.96 -7.09 16.92
N ARG A 142 12.29 -7.28 16.88
CA ARG A 142 13.14 -7.39 18.08
C ARG A 142 13.40 -6.05 18.76
N ASN A 143 13.29 -4.97 18.00
CA ASN A 143 13.56 -3.60 18.45
C ASN A 143 12.26 -2.80 18.66
N ALA A 144 11.10 -3.38 18.33
CA ALA A 144 9.82 -2.72 18.46
C ALA A 144 9.40 -2.66 19.93
N ASP A 145 9.46 -1.47 20.51
CA ASP A 145 9.00 -1.20 21.88
C ASP A 145 7.51 -0.82 21.94
N GLU A 146 6.93 -0.42 20.80
CA GLU A 146 5.53 0.00 20.68
C GLU A 146 4.61 -1.17 20.25
N PRO A 147 3.56 -1.52 21.04
CA PRO A 147 2.66 -2.62 20.71
C PRO A 147 1.95 -2.48 19.36
N ASP A 148 1.62 -1.26 18.95
CA ASP A 148 0.99 -1.00 17.66
C ASP A 148 1.92 -1.32 16.49
N LEU A 149 3.18 -0.89 16.56
CA LEU A 149 4.19 -1.19 15.55
C LEU A 149 4.41 -2.70 15.43
N LEU A 150 4.55 -3.40 16.56
CA LEU A 150 4.70 -4.86 16.58
C LEU A 150 3.48 -5.58 15.98
N ALA A 151 2.26 -5.08 16.21
CA ALA A 151 1.06 -5.61 15.59
C ALA A 151 1.07 -5.43 14.07
N GLY A 152 1.52 -4.27 13.58
CA GLY A 152 1.69 -4.00 12.15
C GLY A 152 2.73 -4.91 11.49
N LEU A 153 3.91 -5.06 12.08
CA LEU A 153 4.97 -5.97 11.62
C LEU A 153 4.47 -7.42 11.56
N THR A 154 3.73 -7.86 12.59
CA THR A 154 3.11 -9.18 12.65
C THR A 154 2.08 -9.36 11.53
N ASP A 155 1.27 -8.34 11.25
CA ASP A 155 0.28 -8.41 10.18
C ASP A 155 0.93 -8.42 8.79
N TYR A 156 2.04 -7.69 8.60
CA TYR A 156 2.78 -7.72 7.34
C TYR A 156 3.39 -9.11 7.08
N ALA A 157 4.02 -9.71 8.10
CA ALA A 157 4.52 -11.08 7.99
C ALA A 157 3.41 -12.09 7.65
N ARG A 158 2.24 -11.94 8.29
CA ARG A 158 1.07 -12.76 7.99
C ARG A 158 0.62 -12.57 6.55
N HIS A 159 0.45 -11.33 6.10
CA HIS A 159 0.04 -10.99 4.75
C HIS A 159 0.91 -11.68 3.69
N ILE A 160 2.24 -11.59 3.85
CA ILE A 160 3.23 -12.26 2.97
C ILE A 160 3.02 -13.78 2.96
N ALA A 161 2.69 -14.38 4.09
CA ALA A 161 2.53 -15.83 4.25
C ALA A 161 1.17 -16.35 3.77
N THR A 162 0.12 -15.53 3.74
CA THR A 162 -1.26 -15.98 3.49
C THR A 162 -1.81 -15.54 2.15
N ASP A 163 -2.11 -14.26 2.01
CA ASP A 163 -2.99 -13.76 0.94
C ASP A 163 -2.26 -12.89 -0.09
N LEU A 164 -1.04 -12.44 0.21
CA LEU A 164 -0.26 -11.59 -0.70
C LEU A 164 0.05 -12.29 -2.04
N GLU A 165 0.31 -13.60 -2.05
CA GLU A 165 0.53 -14.34 -3.31
C GLU A 165 -0.69 -14.25 -4.22
N THR A 166 -1.89 -14.44 -3.68
CA THR A 166 -3.15 -14.36 -4.43
C THR A 166 -3.36 -12.95 -4.97
N TYR A 167 -3.18 -11.93 -4.11
CA TYR A 167 -3.27 -10.53 -4.52
C TYR A 167 -2.31 -10.20 -5.66
N LEU A 168 -1.02 -10.54 -5.54
CA LEU A 168 0.00 -10.23 -6.55
C LEU A 168 -0.23 -10.95 -7.88
N ARG A 169 -0.84 -12.13 -7.86
CA ARG A 169 -1.26 -12.84 -9.08
C ARG A 169 -2.42 -12.13 -9.78
N CYS A 170 -3.41 -11.67 -9.03
CA CYS A 170 -4.50 -10.86 -9.56
C CYS A 170 -3.98 -9.51 -10.10
N TYR A 171 -3.07 -8.87 -9.37
CA TYR A 171 -2.44 -7.62 -9.79
C TYR A 171 -1.60 -7.79 -11.06
N SER A 172 -0.76 -8.82 -11.11
CA SER A 172 0.02 -9.14 -12.32
C SER A 172 -0.88 -9.42 -13.53
N PHE A 173 -2.02 -10.09 -13.33
CA PHE A 173 -3.01 -10.26 -14.38
C PHE A 173 -3.57 -8.92 -14.86
N TRP A 174 -3.92 -8.02 -13.94
CA TRP A 174 -4.43 -6.70 -14.29
C TRP A 174 -3.39 -5.86 -15.04
N LEU A 175 -2.10 -5.92 -14.67
CA LEU A 175 -1.04 -5.18 -15.36
C LEU A 175 -0.96 -5.53 -16.87
N ASP A 176 -1.15 -6.80 -17.23
CA ASP A 176 -1.14 -7.27 -18.62
C ASP A 176 -2.45 -7.02 -19.38
N ASN A 177 -3.59 -7.03 -18.67
CA ASN A 177 -4.92 -7.07 -19.32
C ASN A 177 -5.75 -5.80 -19.13
N ARG A 178 -5.37 -4.95 -18.17
CA ARG A 178 -6.09 -3.75 -17.72
C ARG A 178 -7.58 -4.01 -17.41
N ARG A 179 -7.84 -5.17 -16.81
CA ARG A 179 -9.15 -5.58 -16.27
C ARG A 179 -8.98 -6.56 -15.11
N PRO A 180 -9.95 -6.64 -14.17
CA PRO A 180 -9.95 -7.67 -13.15
C PRO A 180 -10.03 -9.08 -13.76
N PRO A 181 -9.42 -10.10 -13.11
CA PRO A 181 -9.61 -11.48 -13.49
C PRO A 181 -11.05 -11.94 -13.23
N GLN A 182 -11.57 -12.76 -14.14
CA GLN A 182 -12.84 -13.48 -14.02
C GLN A 182 -12.58 -14.91 -13.52
N PRO A 183 -13.61 -15.64 -13.03
CA PRO A 183 -13.44 -16.99 -12.48
C PRO A 183 -12.73 -18.00 -13.40
N ASP A 184 -12.90 -17.86 -14.72
CA ASP A 184 -12.31 -18.75 -15.72
C ASP A 184 -10.91 -18.29 -16.21
N ASP A 185 -10.46 -17.12 -15.79
CA ASP A 185 -9.14 -16.61 -16.18
C ASP A 185 -8.02 -17.37 -15.46
N ARG A 186 -6.98 -17.70 -16.21
CA ARG A 186 -5.77 -18.28 -15.63
C ARG A 186 -4.87 -17.18 -15.10
N LEU A 187 -4.77 -17.09 -13.78
CA LEU A 187 -3.84 -16.16 -13.13
C LEU A 187 -2.37 -16.55 -13.37
N PRO A 188 -1.49 -15.57 -13.67
CA PRO A 188 -0.07 -15.83 -13.88
C PRO A 188 0.58 -16.45 -12.63
N ALA A 189 1.61 -17.26 -12.85
CA ALA A 189 2.49 -17.67 -11.76
C ALA A 189 3.44 -16.52 -11.42
N ILE A 190 3.71 -16.32 -10.12
CA ILE A 190 4.63 -15.27 -9.67
C ILE A 190 5.93 -15.81 -9.05
N ARG A 191 6.17 -17.11 -9.20
CA ARG A 191 7.37 -17.83 -8.72
C ARG A 191 8.31 -18.15 -9.88
#